data_AF-A0A938Q2R4-F1
#
_entry.id   AF-A0A938Q2R4-F1
#
_cell.length_a   1.000
_cell.length_b   1.000
_cell.length_c   1.000
_cell.angle_alpha   90.00
_cell.angle_beta   90.00
_cell.angle_gamma   90.00
#
_symmetry.space_group_name_H-M   'P 1'
#
loop_
_entity.id
_entity.type
_entity.pdbx_description
1 polymer ?
#
loop_
_entity_poly.entity_id
_entity_poly.type
_entity_poly.pdbx_seq_one_letter_code
_entity_poly.pdbx_strand_id
1 'polypeptide(L)'
;MTWFPDAHALRTWGGPELRFPFTAASFREDAKVDGIDSFSLVADDGSLAAFGQCYLRIERCHFGRVGVAPGRRSQGLGSRLLSDMAD
;
A
#
# COMPACT_ATOMS: atom_id res chain seq x y z
N MET A 1 -7.94 -6.11 -7.85
CA MET A 1 -6.82 -5.14 -7.81
C MET A 1 -5.73 -5.66 -8.73
N THR A 2 -5.38 -4.96 -9.81
CA THR A 2 -4.48 -5.44 -10.89
C THR A 2 -3.03 -5.00 -10.72
N TRP A 3 -2.65 -4.53 -9.52
CA TRP A 3 -1.33 -3.94 -9.28
C TRP A 3 -0.19 -4.97 -9.32
N PHE A 4 -0.49 -6.23 -9.02
CA PHE A 4 0.47 -7.31 -8.93
C PHE A 4 0.14 -8.37 -9.99
N PRO A 5 1.02 -8.57 -10.99
CA PRO A 5 0.79 -9.57 -12.03
C PRO A 5 0.98 -11.00 -11.52
N ASP A 6 1.79 -11.19 -10.46
CA ASP A 6 2.11 -12.48 -9.89
C ASP A 6 2.43 -12.39 -8.38
N ALA A 7 2.59 -13.57 -7.76
CA ALA A 7 2.92 -13.70 -6.34
C ALA A 7 4.31 -13.13 -5.99
N HIS A 8 5.25 -13.11 -6.94
CA HIS A 8 6.59 -12.58 -6.71
C HIS A 8 6.55 -11.05 -6.59
N ALA A 9 5.82 -10.36 -7.47
CA ALA A 9 5.58 -8.93 -7.39
C ALA A 9 4.87 -8.53 -6.08
N LEU A 10 3.88 -9.32 -5.64
CA LEU A 10 3.22 -9.10 -4.36
C LEU A 10 4.20 -9.25 -3.18
N ARG A 11 5.02 -10.31 -3.19
CA ARG A 11 6.03 -10.56 -2.14
C ARG A 11 7.08 -9.46 -2.08
N THR A 12 7.55 -8.96 -3.22
CA THR A 12 8.52 -7.85 -3.27
C THR A 12 7.96 -6.59 -2.64
N TRP A 13 6.66 -6.31 -2.85
CA TRP A 13 6.02 -5.11 -2.31
C TRP A 13 5.62 -5.25 -0.83
N GLY A 14 4.99 -6.36 -0.46
CA GLY A 14 4.29 -6.47 0.82
C GLY A 14 4.85 -7.52 1.79
N GLY A 15 5.87 -8.27 1.37
CA GLY A 15 6.50 -9.32 2.15
C GLY A 15 5.91 -10.71 1.94
N PRO A 16 6.50 -11.74 2.58
CA PRO A 16 6.12 -13.15 2.39
C PRO A 16 4.73 -13.51 2.93
N GLU A 17 4.18 -12.72 3.87
CA GLU A 17 2.94 -13.04 4.57
C GLU A 17 1.67 -12.76 3.77
N LEU A 18 1.77 -12.07 2.62
CA LEU A 18 0.61 -11.77 1.77
C LEU A 18 0.28 -12.93 0.84
N ARG A 19 -0.96 -13.40 0.91
CA ARG A 19 -1.49 -14.47 0.04
C ARG A 19 -1.64 -13.98 -1.41
N PHE A 20 -1.36 -14.85 -2.37
CA PHE A 20 -1.62 -14.62 -3.80
C PHE A 20 -2.33 -15.83 -4.43
N PRO A 21 -3.44 -15.64 -5.16
CA PRO A 21 -4.20 -14.39 -5.27
C PRO A 21 -4.85 -14.05 -3.92
N PHE A 22 -5.13 -12.76 -3.69
CA PHE A 22 -5.85 -12.30 -2.50
C PHE A 22 -7.25 -11.78 -2.87
N THR A 23 -8.15 -11.85 -1.90
CA THR A 23 -9.41 -11.12 -1.87
C THR A 23 -9.26 -9.82 -1.08
N ALA A 24 -10.26 -8.95 -1.10
CA ALA A 24 -10.26 -7.76 -0.24
C ALA A 24 -10.16 -8.13 1.26
N ALA A 25 -10.85 -9.19 1.68
CA ALA A 25 -10.82 -9.68 3.06
C ALA A 25 -9.43 -10.20 3.44
N SER A 26 -8.83 -11.07 2.61
CA SER A 26 -7.51 -11.63 2.90
C SER A 26 -6.41 -10.56 2.86
N PHE A 27 -6.53 -9.56 1.97
CA PHE A 27 -5.62 -8.41 1.94
C PHE A 27 -5.73 -7.58 3.22
N ARG A 28 -6.95 -7.28 3.68
CA ARG A 28 -7.19 -6.50 4.90
C ARG A 28 -6.54 -7.18 6.11
N GLU A 29 -6.71 -8.49 6.21
CA GLU A 29 -6.10 -9.35 7.22
C GLU A 29 -4.56 -9.37 7.11
N ASP A 30 -4.00 -9.76 5.96
CA ASP A 30 -2.56 -9.98 5.76
C ASP A 30 -1.76 -8.67 5.84
N ALA A 31 -2.31 -7.58 5.32
CA ALA A 31 -1.71 -6.25 5.42
C ALA A 31 -1.94 -5.62 6.80
N LYS A 32 -2.74 -6.25 7.67
CA LYS A 32 -3.07 -5.78 9.03
C LYS A 32 -3.68 -4.38 9.02
N VAL A 33 -4.57 -4.12 8.06
CA VAL A 33 -5.18 -2.79 7.86
C VAL A 33 -5.92 -2.28 9.11
N ASP A 34 -6.49 -3.20 9.91
CA ASP A 34 -7.18 -2.86 11.15
C ASP A 34 -6.26 -2.55 12.34
N GLY A 35 -4.95 -2.85 12.23
CA GLY A 35 -3.98 -2.68 13.32
C GLY A 35 -2.77 -1.82 12.95
N ILE A 36 -2.71 -1.30 11.72
CA ILE A 36 -1.66 -0.43 11.21
C ILE A 36 -2.32 0.72 10.47
N ASP A 37 -1.88 1.95 10.75
CA ASP A 37 -2.39 3.13 10.06
C ASP A 37 -2.13 2.99 8.56
N SER A 38 -3.24 2.91 7.81
CA SER A 38 -3.26 2.56 6.40
C SER A 38 -3.96 3.67 5.62
N PHE A 39 -3.29 4.15 4.58
CA PHE A 39 -3.71 5.33 3.82
C PHE A 39 -3.91 4.96 2.35
N SER A 40 -4.86 5.62 1.73
CA SER A 40 -5.20 5.44 0.32
C SER A 40 -5.35 6.80 -0.35
N LEU A 41 -4.61 7.03 -1.43
CA LEU A 41 -4.94 8.11 -2.36
C LEU A 41 -5.96 7.59 -3.35
N VAL A 42 -7.09 8.28 -3.43
CA VAL A 42 -8.19 7.96 -4.35
C VAL A 42 -8.22 9.05 -5.42
N ALA A 43 -8.24 8.65 -6.69
CA ALA A 43 -8.37 9.58 -7.80
C ALA A 43 -9.82 10.05 -7.97
N ASP A 44 -10.03 11.09 -8.78
CA ASP A 44 -11.35 11.69 -9.01
C ASP A 44 -12.39 10.70 -9.57
N ASP A 45 -11.93 9.66 -10.28
CA ASP A 45 -12.77 8.57 -10.80
C ASP A 45 -13.11 7.50 -9.75
N GLY A 46 -12.73 7.71 -8.49
CA GLY A 46 -12.90 6.77 -7.38
C GLY A 46 -11.91 5.61 -7.37
N SER A 47 -10.96 5.55 -8.31
CA SER A 47 -9.98 4.47 -8.36
C SER A 47 -8.86 4.67 -7.32
N LEU A 48 -8.40 3.57 -6.75
CA LEU A 48 -7.24 3.58 -5.86
C LEU A 48 -5.98 3.93 -6.65
N ALA A 49 -5.36 5.06 -6.32
CA ALA A 49 -4.20 5.60 -7.00
C ALA A 49 -2.88 5.25 -6.29
N ALA A 50 -2.87 5.29 -4.97
CA ALA A 50 -1.74 4.88 -4.15
C ALA A 50 -2.21 4.31 -2.80
N PHE A 51 -1.41 3.43 -2.21
CA PHE A 51 -1.64 2.86 -0.88
C PHE A 51 -0.32 2.85 -0.12
N GLY A 52 -0.38 3.10 1.19
CA GLY A 52 0.78 3.02 2.06
C GLY A 52 0.34 2.82 3.50
N GLN A 53 1.30 2.44 4.32
CA GLN A 53 1.12 2.26 5.75
C GLN A 53 2.21 2.97 6.52
N CYS A 54 1.87 3.45 7.70
CA CYS A 54 2.86 3.95 8.66
C CYS A 54 2.62 3.31 10.03
N TYR A 55 3.70 3.08 10.76
CA TYR A 55 3.64 2.59 12.14
C TYR A 55 4.90 3.00 12.89
N LEU A 56 4.79 3.11 14.21
CA LEU A 56 5.92 3.38 15.08
C LEU A 56 6.70 2.11 15.38
N ARG A 57 8.02 2.17 15.23
CA ARG A 57 8.95 1.12 15.67
C ARG A 57 10.22 1.77 16.16
N ILE A 58 10.62 1.44 17.39
CA ILE A 58 11.82 2.01 18.05
C ILE A 58 11.76 3.56 17.99
N GLU A 59 10.61 4.12 18.39
CA GLU A 59 10.36 5.57 18.46
C GLU A 59 10.53 6.32 17.12
N ARG A 60 10.54 5.60 16.00
CA ARG A 60 10.60 6.17 14.65
C ARG A 60 9.39 5.74 13.85
N CYS A 61 8.91 6.64 12.98
CA CYS A 61 7.89 6.30 12.00
C CYS A 61 8.52 5.48 10.87
N HIS A 62 7.95 4.31 10.59
CA HIS A 62 8.33 3.44 9.49
C HIS A 62 7.23 3.43 8.44
N PHE A 63 7.57 3.82 7.23
CA PHE A 63 6.70 3.60 6.08
C PHE A 63 6.83 2.16 5.59
N GLY A 64 5.68 1.53 5.36
CA GLY A 64 5.57 0.16 4.89
C GLY A 64 4.59 0.05 3.74
N ARG A 65 4.78 -0.99 2.92
CA ARG A 65 3.84 -1.39 1.86
C ARG A 65 3.38 -0.21 0.98
N VAL A 66 4.32 0.69 0.65
CA VAL A 66 4.05 1.87 -0.18
C VAL A 66 4.01 1.45 -1.65
N GLY A 67 2.92 1.77 -2.34
CA GLY A 67 2.72 1.42 -3.74
C GLY A 67 1.83 2.40 -4.48
N VAL A 68 2.16 2.63 -5.76
CA VAL A 68 1.36 3.43 -6.69
C VAL A 68 0.82 2.52 -7.80
N ALA A 69 -0.45 2.71 -8.16
CA ALA A 69 -1.11 1.99 -9.23
C ALA A 69 -0.24 2.00 -10.51
N PRO A 70 -0.02 0.87 -11.19
CA PRO A 70 0.90 0.78 -12.33
C PRO A 70 0.68 1.86 -13.41
N GLY A 71 -0.57 2.13 -13.78
CA GLY A 71 -0.94 3.15 -14.77
C GLY A 71 -0.85 4.61 -14.29
N ARG A 72 -0.55 4.84 -13.01
CA ARG A 72 -0.45 6.18 -12.41
C ARG A 72 0.96 6.49 -11.87
N ARG A 73 1.94 5.64 -12.15
CA ARG A 73 3.34 5.86 -11.77
C ARG A 73 3.95 7.07 -12.49
N SER A 74 5.03 7.60 -11.95
CA SER A 74 5.73 8.78 -12.46
C SER A 74 4.92 10.08 -12.47
N GLN A 75 3.84 10.15 -11.68
CA GLN A 75 2.99 11.35 -11.53
C GLN A 75 3.16 12.03 -10.15
N GLY A 76 4.22 11.72 -9.40
CA GLY A 76 4.48 12.29 -8.07
C GLY A 76 3.62 11.73 -6.93
N LEU A 77 2.70 10.80 -7.20
CA LEU A 77 1.76 10.25 -6.21
C LEU A 77 2.43 9.54 -5.02
N GLY A 78 3.60 8.92 -5.24
CA GLY A 78 4.35 8.28 -4.15
C GLY A 78 4.87 9.30 -3.14
N SER A 79 5.47 10.39 -3.63
CA SER A 79 5.93 11.49 -2.78
C SER A 79 4.77 12.18 -2.06
N ARG A 80 3.65 12.37 -2.77
CA ARG A 80 2.42 12.93 -2.18
C ARG A 80 1.93 12.07 -1.02
N LEU A 81 1.78 10.76 -1.24
CA LEU A 81 1.33 9.82 -0.21
C LEU A 81 2.26 9.84 1.01
N LEU A 82 3.59 9.83 0.80
CA LEU A 82 4.55 9.86 1.91
C LEU A 82 4.47 11.14 2.73
N SER A 83 4.23 12.28 2.09
CA SER A 83 4.07 13.57 2.77
C SER A 83 2.78 13.57 3.60
N ASP A 84 1.67 13.16 2.99
CA ASP A 84 0.35 13.11 3.66
C ASP A 84 0.31 12.12 4.85
N MET A 85 1.15 11.08 4.85
CA MET A 85 1.27 10.12 5.97
C MET A 85 2.23 10.59 7.08
N ALA A 86 3.04 11.60 6.81
CA ALA A 86 4.02 12.13 7.76
C ALA A 86 3.47 13.32 8.57
N ASP A 87 2.41 13.96 8.08
CA ASP A 87 1.69 15.08 8.70
C ASP A 87 0.71 14.60 9.77
#